data_AF-A0A1E2WIA0-F1
#
_entry.id   AF-A0A1E2WIA0-F1
#
_cell.length_a   1.000
_cell.length_b   1.000
_cell.length_c   1.000
_cell.angle_alpha   90.00
_cell.angle_beta   90.00
_cell.angle_gamma   90.00
#
_symmetry.space_group_name_H-M   'P 1'
#
loop_
_entity.id
_entity.type
_entity.pdbx_description
1 polymer ?
#
loop_
_entity_poly.entity_id
_entity_poly.type
_entity_poly.pdbx_seq_one_letter_code
_entity_poly.pdbx_strand_id
1 'polypeptide(L)'
;MTHLFAKIAIGMVTTTALALAIAIPTNDLANAAEFNFSWEGDTGYSAKGSFNYDTTTAPSVISEAGLGATKNLQSLSVSFFDPLSNLINSFTPVLSGVSNYGYLRFKFDNTTEKIFGPFDVGKDDELPGDTWLNNNLALIDEGFSDEVLTKEFGFNNRDVSGTKQILDLSNNSVRVSKVPEGSIIVGLLAMCSLGFTLKQKFNPKFKI
;
A
#
# COMPACT_ATOMS: atom_id res chain seq x y z
N MET A 1 -36.88 -25.87 -25.80
CA MET A 1 -36.49 -24.98 -24.70
C MET A 1 -35.94 -25.82 -23.56
N THR A 2 -34.63 -25.77 -23.33
CA THR A 2 -34.00 -26.04 -22.02
C THR A 2 -32.54 -25.62 -22.14
N HIS A 3 -32.21 -24.48 -21.53
CA HIS A 3 -30.86 -23.92 -21.51
C HIS A 3 -29.98 -24.75 -20.57
N LEU A 4 -28.88 -25.28 -21.11
CA LEU A 4 -27.85 -25.98 -20.37
C LEU A 4 -26.97 -24.93 -19.67
N PHE A 5 -27.27 -24.64 -18.40
CA PHE A 5 -26.40 -23.78 -17.58
C PHE A 5 -25.12 -24.54 -17.22
N ALA A 6 -24.01 -24.19 -17.87
CA ALA A 6 -22.68 -24.59 -17.45
C ALA A 6 -22.39 -23.98 -16.06
N LYS A 7 -22.25 -24.84 -15.05
CA LYS A 7 -21.72 -24.44 -13.74
C LYS A 7 -20.22 -24.24 -13.89
N ILE A 8 -19.79 -22.99 -14.02
CA ILE A 8 -18.38 -22.63 -13.82
C ILE A 8 -18.12 -22.77 -12.32
N ALA A 9 -17.39 -23.81 -11.95
CA ALA A 9 -16.85 -23.96 -10.60
C ALA A 9 -15.72 -22.93 -10.44
N ILE A 10 -16.04 -21.78 -9.83
CA ILE A 10 -15.02 -20.84 -9.37
C ILE A 10 -14.38 -21.51 -8.14
N GLY A 11 -13.19 -22.09 -8.31
CA GLY A 11 -12.39 -22.58 -7.20
C GLY A 11 -12.04 -21.40 -6.31
N MET A 12 -12.59 -21.37 -5.10
CA MET A 12 -12.14 -20.45 -4.06
C MET A 12 -10.69 -20.81 -3.72
N VAL A 13 -9.75 -20.02 -4.23
CA VAL A 13 -8.37 -20.02 -3.73
C VAL A 13 -8.45 -19.40 -2.33
N THR A 14 -8.40 -20.24 -1.31
CA THR A 14 -8.22 -19.78 0.07
C THR A 14 -6.79 -19.28 0.20
N THR A 15 -6.56 -18.00 -0.08
CA THR A 15 -5.29 -17.34 0.23
C THR A 15 -5.23 -17.13 1.74
N THR A 16 -4.45 -17.97 2.42
CA THR A 16 -4.08 -17.76 3.82
C THR A 16 -3.28 -16.46 3.88
N ALA A 17 -3.89 -15.37 4.37
CA ALA A 17 -3.17 -14.12 4.61
C ALA A 17 -2.18 -14.34 5.76
N LEU A 18 -0.91 -14.57 5.42
CA LEU A 18 0.17 -14.56 6.39
C LEU A 18 0.53 -13.10 6.65
N ALA A 19 -0.01 -12.51 7.71
CA ALA A 19 0.45 -11.22 8.20
C ALA A 19 1.87 -11.40 8.77
N LEU A 20 2.88 -11.09 7.96
CA LEU A 20 4.26 -11.01 8.45
C LEU A 20 4.37 -9.77 9.33
N ALA A 21 4.39 -9.96 10.66
CA ALA A 21 4.79 -8.92 11.59
C ALA A 21 6.30 -8.72 11.44
N ILE A 22 6.72 -7.69 10.71
CA ILE A 22 8.13 -7.33 10.60
C ILE A 22 8.47 -6.54 11.86
N ALA A 23 9.25 -7.14 12.76
CA ALA A 23 9.81 -6.44 13.90
C ALA A 23 10.87 -5.45 13.39
N ILE A 24 10.51 -4.16 13.33
CA ILE A 24 11.47 -3.08 13.04
C ILE A 24 12.32 -2.90 14.30
N PRO A 25 13.67 -2.97 14.21
CA PRO A 25 14.54 -2.75 15.37
C PRO A 25 14.29 -1.35 15.96
N THR A 26 14.03 -1.31 17.28
CA THR A 26 13.42 -0.19 18.02
C THR A 26 14.40 0.90 18.46
N ASN A 27 15.49 1.10 17.74
CA ASN A 27 16.45 2.13 18.08
C ASN A 27 15.86 3.50 17.68
N ASP A 28 15.44 4.27 18.70
CA ASP A 28 14.91 5.65 18.65
C ASP A 28 13.43 5.89 18.30
N LEU A 29 12.51 5.06 18.83
CA LEU A 29 11.08 5.42 18.84
C LEU A 29 10.77 6.77 19.52
N ALA A 30 11.61 7.23 20.45
CA ALA A 30 11.39 8.48 21.17
C ALA A 30 11.40 9.72 20.27
N ASN A 31 12.05 9.64 19.12
CA ASN A 31 12.18 10.76 18.17
C ASN A 31 11.67 10.42 16.76
N ALA A 32 11.02 9.28 16.56
CA ALA A 32 10.45 8.91 15.27
C ALA A 32 9.07 9.56 15.08
N ALA A 33 8.84 10.20 13.94
CA ALA A 33 7.49 10.56 13.51
C ALA A 33 6.97 9.49 12.55
N GLU A 34 5.76 9.00 12.81
CA GLU A 34 5.10 7.98 11.98
C GLU A 34 3.83 8.56 11.33
N PHE A 35 3.62 8.18 10.08
CA PHE A 35 2.49 8.59 9.28
C PHE A 35 1.90 7.38 8.55
N ASN A 36 0.58 7.35 8.47
CA ASN A 36 -0.13 6.49 7.53
C ASN A 36 -0.44 7.26 6.26
N PHE A 37 -0.47 6.56 5.13
CA PHE A 37 -1.02 7.08 3.90
C PHE A 37 -2.01 6.11 3.28
N SER A 38 -2.98 6.64 2.55
CA SER A 38 -3.91 5.84 1.77
C SER A 38 -4.19 6.48 0.42
N TRP A 39 -4.51 5.62 -0.53
CA TRP A 39 -4.98 5.97 -1.86
C TRP A 39 -6.14 5.05 -2.23
N GLU A 40 -7.15 5.60 -2.90
CA GLU A 40 -8.32 4.89 -3.38
C GLU A 40 -8.58 5.36 -4.81
N GLY A 41 -8.58 4.41 -5.74
CA GLY A 41 -8.81 4.64 -7.15
C GLY A 41 -10.29 4.69 -7.51
N ASP A 42 -10.59 5.00 -8.76
CA ASP A 42 -11.97 5.22 -9.22
C ASP A 42 -12.72 3.90 -9.42
N THR A 43 -12.00 2.79 -9.56
CA THR A 43 -12.56 1.45 -9.74
C THR A 43 -12.57 0.62 -8.44
N GLY A 44 -12.16 1.22 -7.31
CA GLY A 44 -12.20 0.64 -5.98
C GLY A 44 -10.90 -0.04 -5.53
N TYR A 45 -9.88 -0.14 -6.39
CA TYR A 45 -8.54 -0.54 -5.95
C TYR A 45 -8.01 0.48 -4.94
N SER A 46 -7.26 0.01 -3.94
CA SER A 46 -6.71 0.90 -2.91
C SER A 46 -5.35 0.48 -2.43
N ALA A 47 -4.55 1.47 -2.02
CA ALA A 47 -3.26 1.25 -1.38
C ALA A 47 -3.27 1.87 0.03
N LYS A 48 -2.67 1.19 1.00
CA LYS A 48 -2.48 1.69 2.36
C LYS A 48 -1.05 1.43 2.78
N GLY A 49 -0.41 2.42 3.36
CA GLY A 49 0.97 2.26 3.83
C GLY A 49 1.27 3.10 5.04
N SER A 50 2.47 2.89 5.56
CA SER A 50 3.02 3.66 6.66
C SER A 50 4.47 3.99 6.39
N PHE A 51 4.94 5.09 6.94
CA PHE A 51 6.34 5.47 6.90
C PHE A 51 6.73 6.22 8.16
N ASN A 52 8.04 6.22 8.44
CA ASN A 52 8.59 7.00 9.54
C ASN A 52 9.98 7.56 9.22
N TYR A 53 10.36 8.56 9.99
CA TYR A 53 11.66 9.22 9.93
C TYR A 53 12.06 9.74 11.31
N ASP A 54 13.35 10.02 11.48
CA ASP A 54 13.89 10.65 12.69
C ASP A 54 13.65 12.17 12.67
N THR A 55 12.89 12.67 13.63
CA THR A 55 12.54 14.09 13.75
C THR A 55 13.70 14.98 14.18
N THR A 56 14.78 14.42 14.73
CA THR A 56 15.94 15.22 15.17
C THR A 56 16.83 15.64 14.02
N THR A 57 16.82 14.89 12.92
CA THR A 57 17.70 15.06 11.77
C THR A 57 16.96 15.43 10.49
N ALA A 58 15.65 15.17 10.40
CA ALA A 58 14.90 15.37 9.17
C ALA A 58 14.74 16.86 8.77
N PRO A 59 14.95 17.20 7.49
CA PRO A 59 14.60 18.50 6.93
C PRO A 59 13.08 18.69 6.84
N SER A 60 12.63 19.90 6.50
CA SER A 60 11.20 20.18 6.27
C SER A 60 10.59 19.36 5.13
N VAL A 61 11.40 19.06 4.10
CA VAL A 61 11.02 18.21 2.98
C VAL A 61 11.92 16.99 2.93
N ILE A 62 11.33 15.83 3.16
CA ILE A 62 11.96 14.53 2.97
C ILE A 62 11.82 14.16 1.50
N SER A 63 12.93 13.79 0.86
CA SER A 63 12.97 13.41 -0.55
C SER A 63 13.89 12.21 -0.73
N GLU A 64 13.30 11.08 -1.10
CA GLU A 64 13.99 9.81 -1.33
C GLU A 64 13.78 9.34 -2.76
N ALA A 65 14.82 8.74 -3.33
CA ALA A 65 14.77 8.17 -4.66
C ALA A 65 15.73 6.98 -4.81
N GLY A 66 15.25 5.95 -5.49
CA GLY A 66 16.08 4.82 -5.92
C GLY A 66 16.44 3.82 -4.84
N LEU A 67 17.34 2.92 -5.21
CA LEU A 67 17.86 1.82 -4.39
C LEU A 67 18.98 2.31 -3.45
N GLY A 68 19.09 1.71 -2.26
CA GLY A 68 20.20 1.93 -1.33
C GLY A 68 19.82 2.78 -0.12
N ALA A 69 20.82 3.33 0.56
CA ALA A 69 20.59 4.13 1.78
C ALA A 69 19.71 5.35 1.50
N THR A 70 18.67 5.53 2.31
CA THR A 70 17.81 6.72 2.30
C THR A 70 18.48 7.84 3.08
N LYS A 71 18.06 9.08 2.82
CA LYS A 71 18.61 10.26 3.50
C LYS A 71 17.98 10.47 4.88
N ASN A 72 16.67 10.30 4.99
CA ASN A 72 15.90 10.59 6.21
C ASN A 72 14.83 9.53 6.51
N LEU A 73 14.28 8.89 5.49
CA LEU A 73 13.20 7.91 5.65
C LEU A 73 13.71 6.63 6.30
N GLN A 74 13.25 6.28 7.50
CA GLN A 74 13.71 5.10 8.23
C GLN A 74 12.98 3.83 7.81
N SER A 75 11.69 3.94 7.51
CA SER A 75 10.91 2.83 6.96
C SER A 75 9.77 3.33 6.07
N LEU A 76 9.36 2.47 5.14
CA LEU A 76 8.21 2.65 4.28
C LEU A 76 7.63 1.26 4.00
N SER A 77 6.34 1.09 4.23
CA SER A 77 5.58 -0.10 3.90
C SER A 77 4.31 0.26 3.13
N VAL A 78 3.85 -0.64 2.26
CA VAL A 78 2.63 -0.45 1.49
C VAL A 78 1.94 -1.79 1.24
N SER A 79 0.61 -1.79 1.30
CA SER A 79 -0.28 -2.90 0.99
C SER A 79 -1.28 -2.47 -0.06
N PHE A 80 -1.60 -3.39 -0.96
CA PHE A 80 -2.41 -3.18 -2.15
C PHE A 80 -3.65 -4.05 -2.09
N PHE A 81 -4.82 -3.49 -2.40
CA PHE A 81 -6.11 -4.14 -2.24
C PHE A 81 -6.94 -4.05 -3.52
N ASP A 82 -7.70 -5.11 -3.79
CA ASP A 82 -8.69 -5.15 -4.86
C ASP A 82 -9.98 -4.37 -4.49
N PRO A 83 -10.93 -4.18 -5.42
CA PRO A 83 -12.19 -3.49 -5.16
C PRO A 83 -13.09 -4.12 -4.09
N LEU A 84 -12.84 -5.39 -3.73
CA LEU A 84 -13.54 -6.10 -2.66
C LEU A 84 -12.77 -6.04 -1.34
N SER A 85 -11.72 -5.21 -1.26
CA SER A 85 -10.81 -5.07 -0.12
C SER A 85 -10.00 -6.32 0.22
N ASN A 86 -9.83 -7.25 -0.72
CA ASN A 86 -8.91 -8.36 -0.54
C ASN A 86 -7.48 -7.88 -0.77
N LEU A 87 -6.54 -8.38 0.05
CA LEU A 87 -5.11 -8.09 -0.12
C LEU A 87 -4.61 -8.74 -1.43
N ILE A 88 -4.04 -7.91 -2.30
CA ILE A 88 -3.33 -8.35 -3.52
C ILE A 88 -1.89 -8.66 -3.15
N ASN A 89 -1.17 -7.69 -2.58
CA ASN A 89 0.22 -7.84 -2.16
C ASN A 89 0.62 -6.78 -1.13
N SER A 90 1.77 -6.97 -0.48
CA SER A 90 2.38 -5.98 0.42
C SER A 90 3.90 -6.01 0.35
N PHE A 91 4.50 -4.85 0.56
CA PHE A 91 5.95 -4.67 0.47
C PHE A 91 6.47 -3.72 1.54
N THR A 92 7.77 -3.78 1.75
CA THR A 92 8.52 -2.85 2.59
C THR A 92 9.64 -2.24 1.75
N PRO A 93 9.33 -1.22 0.91
CA PRO A 93 10.33 -0.62 0.02
C PRO A 93 11.51 -0.01 0.76
N VAL A 94 11.33 0.45 2.01
CA VAL A 94 12.41 0.97 2.86
C VAL A 94 12.37 0.29 4.21
N LEU A 95 13.49 -0.30 4.62
CA LEU A 95 13.66 -0.90 5.94
C LEU A 95 15.01 -0.46 6.54
N SER A 96 14.97 0.03 7.78
CA SER A 96 16.16 0.46 8.51
C SER A 96 17.02 1.48 7.73
N GLY A 97 16.35 2.45 7.09
CA GLY A 97 17.01 3.47 6.29
C GLY A 97 17.61 2.97 4.96
N VAL A 98 17.18 1.79 4.48
CA VAL A 98 17.67 1.23 3.21
C VAL A 98 16.48 0.91 2.30
N SER A 99 16.46 1.55 1.13
CA SER A 99 15.56 1.23 0.03
C SER A 99 15.99 -0.04 -0.68
N ASN A 100 15.06 -0.98 -0.84
CA ASN A 100 15.20 -2.17 -1.69
C ASN A 100 14.45 -2.04 -3.03
N TYR A 101 13.89 -0.85 -3.32
CA TYR A 101 13.08 -0.62 -4.51
C TYR A 101 13.76 0.38 -5.46
N GLY A 102 14.17 -0.12 -6.64
CA GLY A 102 14.92 0.66 -7.63
C GLY A 102 14.17 1.89 -8.16
N TYR A 103 12.84 1.82 -8.24
CA TYR A 103 12.02 2.91 -8.76
C TYR A 103 11.47 3.83 -7.67
N LEU A 104 11.83 3.62 -6.40
CA LEU A 104 11.34 4.43 -5.29
C LEU A 104 11.35 5.92 -5.63
N ARG A 105 10.20 6.57 -5.45
CA ARG A 105 10.04 8.02 -5.41
C ARG A 105 9.15 8.38 -4.27
N PHE A 106 9.69 9.16 -3.34
CA PHE A 106 8.95 9.57 -2.17
C PHE A 106 9.34 10.98 -1.77
N LYS A 107 8.35 11.86 -1.71
CA LYS A 107 8.50 13.24 -1.25
C LYS A 107 7.40 13.56 -0.25
N PHE A 108 7.81 14.01 0.93
CA PHE A 108 6.92 14.34 2.03
C PHE A 108 7.33 15.67 2.64
N ASP A 109 6.36 16.57 2.80
CA ASP A 109 6.53 17.84 3.50
C ASP A 109 5.99 17.67 4.92
N ASN A 110 6.87 17.73 5.93
CA ASN A 110 6.50 17.55 7.32
C ASN A 110 5.83 18.77 7.96
N THR A 111 5.84 19.91 7.27
CA THR A 111 5.16 21.13 7.72
C THR A 111 3.71 21.11 7.25
N THR A 112 3.45 20.64 6.03
CA THR A 112 2.09 20.54 5.48
C THR A 112 1.46 19.15 5.63
N GLU A 113 2.23 18.17 6.10
CA GLU A 113 1.88 16.75 6.25
C GLU A 113 1.32 16.14 4.95
N LYS A 114 1.99 16.42 3.82
CA LYS A 114 1.55 15.99 2.48
C LYS A 114 2.63 15.26 1.73
N ILE A 115 2.21 14.21 1.02
CA ILE A 115 2.97 13.62 -0.07
C ILE A 115 2.73 14.44 -1.34
N PHE A 116 3.80 14.78 -2.07
CA PHE A 116 3.71 15.63 -3.25
C PHE A 116 4.84 15.33 -4.26
N GLY A 117 4.73 15.85 -5.48
CA GLY A 117 5.72 15.60 -6.53
C GLY A 117 5.71 14.13 -7.00
N PRO A 118 6.81 13.65 -7.62
CA PRO A 118 6.92 12.26 -8.06
C PRO A 118 6.75 11.29 -6.89
N PHE A 119 5.89 10.30 -7.10
CA PHE A 119 5.55 9.26 -6.14
C PHE A 119 5.57 7.91 -6.85
N ASP A 120 6.29 6.95 -6.28
CA ASP A 120 6.37 5.58 -6.74
C ASP A 120 6.76 4.68 -5.56
N VAL A 121 5.83 3.83 -5.13
CA VAL A 121 6.01 2.90 -4.00
C VAL A 121 5.44 1.53 -4.34
N GLY A 122 6.05 0.49 -3.79
CA GLY A 122 5.65 -0.89 -4.03
C GLY A 122 6.84 -1.70 -4.52
N LYS A 123 6.63 -2.47 -5.58
CA LYS A 123 7.67 -3.30 -6.18
C LYS A 123 7.42 -3.47 -7.68
N ASP A 124 8.50 -3.38 -8.46
CA ASP A 124 8.54 -3.62 -9.91
C ASP A 124 9.93 -4.18 -10.29
N ASP A 125 10.16 -5.47 -9.99
CA ASP A 125 11.39 -6.22 -10.29
C ASP A 125 11.23 -7.12 -11.53
N GLU A 126 10.24 -6.83 -12.38
CA GLU A 126 9.91 -7.65 -13.57
C GLU A 126 9.36 -9.05 -13.26
N LEU A 127 8.80 -9.25 -12.06
CA LEU A 127 8.29 -10.54 -11.62
C LEU A 127 6.75 -10.57 -11.54
N PRO A 128 6.12 -11.74 -11.80
CA PRO A 128 4.69 -11.92 -11.55
C PRO A 128 4.30 -11.56 -10.11
N GLY A 129 3.21 -10.81 -9.95
CA GLY A 129 2.72 -10.38 -8.64
C GLY A 129 3.34 -9.10 -8.10
N ASP A 130 4.36 -8.53 -8.77
CA ASP A 130 4.80 -7.16 -8.50
C ASP A 130 3.62 -6.20 -8.61
N THR A 131 3.55 -5.24 -7.69
CA THR A 131 2.44 -4.28 -7.59
C THR A 131 3.00 -2.96 -7.07
N TRP A 132 2.63 -1.86 -7.73
CA TRP A 132 3.13 -0.53 -7.37
C TRP A 132 2.07 0.54 -7.65
N LEU A 133 2.15 1.61 -6.87
CA LEU A 133 1.36 2.83 -7.03
C LEU A 133 2.31 3.97 -7.39
N ASN A 134 2.07 4.60 -8.54
CA ASN A 134 2.85 5.75 -8.96
C ASN A 134 1.98 6.86 -9.53
N ASN A 135 2.47 8.10 -9.55
CA ASN A 135 1.76 9.25 -10.14
C ASN A 135 2.47 9.86 -11.34
N ASN A 136 3.33 9.08 -11.99
CA ASN A 136 4.06 9.50 -13.17
C ASN A 136 3.77 8.53 -14.31
N LEU A 137 2.72 8.85 -15.10
CA LEU A 137 2.33 8.05 -16.26
C LEU A 137 3.30 8.13 -17.43
N ALA A 138 4.34 8.97 -17.36
CA ALA A 138 5.39 9.00 -18.38
C ALA A 138 6.24 7.72 -18.41
N LEU A 139 6.05 6.78 -17.46
CA LEU A 139 7.02 5.73 -17.14
C LEU A 139 6.48 4.30 -17.26
N ILE A 140 5.64 4.03 -18.26
CA ILE A 140 5.35 2.64 -18.62
C ILE A 140 6.58 2.02 -19.34
N ASP A 141 7.45 2.84 -19.94
CA ASP A 141 8.57 2.41 -20.78
C ASP A 141 9.81 3.33 -20.67
N GLU A 142 10.62 3.12 -19.63
CA GLU A 142 11.94 3.72 -19.38
C GLU A 142 12.02 5.16 -18.81
N GLY A 143 12.66 5.29 -17.64
CA GLY A 143 13.47 6.48 -17.31
C GLY A 143 12.86 7.49 -16.33
N PHE A 144 13.25 7.36 -15.05
CA PHE A 144 13.39 8.42 -14.03
C PHE A 144 13.15 9.87 -14.55
N SER A 145 11.90 10.34 -14.62
CA SER A 145 11.62 11.77 -14.85
C SER A 145 11.14 12.43 -13.55
N ASP A 146 11.64 13.63 -13.28
CA ASP A 146 11.17 14.48 -12.17
C ASP A 146 9.89 15.27 -12.54
N GLU A 147 9.44 15.13 -13.79
CA GLU A 147 8.31 15.84 -14.35
C GLU A 147 7.04 14.96 -14.28
N VAL A 148 6.04 15.42 -13.52
CA VAL A 148 4.71 14.80 -13.45
C VAL A 148 3.86 15.38 -14.58
N LEU A 149 3.83 14.69 -15.74
CA LEU A 149 3.15 15.19 -16.95
C LEU A 149 1.61 15.16 -16.83
N THR A 150 1.07 14.19 -16.08
CA THR A 150 -0.34 14.12 -15.69
C THR A 150 -0.41 13.72 -14.21
N LYS A 151 -1.26 14.39 -13.41
CA LYS A 151 -1.44 14.09 -11.98
C LYS A 151 -2.37 12.90 -11.75
N GLU A 152 -2.17 11.85 -12.53
CA GLU A 152 -2.94 10.62 -12.39
C GLU A 152 -2.10 9.58 -11.68
N PHE A 153 -2.70 8.95 -10.68
CA PHE A 153 -2.13 7.80 -10.01
C PHE A 153 -2.51 6.53 -10.78
N GLY A 154 -1.51 5.77 -11.17
CA GLY A 154 -1.66 4.42 -11.69
C GLY A 154 -1.48 3.41 -10.56
N PHE A 155 -2.48 2.56 -10.36
CA PHE A 155 -2.33 1.32 -9.63
C PHE A 155 -1.97 0.23 -10.63
N ASN A 156 -0.78 -0.31 -10.52
CA ASN A 156 -0.21 -1.21 -11.52
C ASN A 156 0.16 -2.55 -10.92
N ASN A 157 0.17 -3.59 -11.75
CA ASN A 157 0.75 -4.87 -11.37
C ASN A 157 1.44 -5.55 -12.56
N ARG A 158 2.11 -6.65 -12.25
CA ARG A 158 2.50 -7.66 -13.23
C ARG A 158 1.62 -8.89 -13.10
N ASP A 159 1.01 -9.29 -14.21
CA ASP A 159 0.17 -10.48 -14.27
C ASP A 159 0.99 -11.77 -14.11
N VAL A 160 0.30 -12.91 -14.18
CA VAL A 160 0.92 -14.24 -14.06
C VAL A 160 2.00 -14.53 -15.12
N SER A 161 2.02 -13.76 -16.21
CA SER A 161 3.02 -13.84 -17.28
C SER A 161 4.11 -12.77 -17.16
N GLY A 162 4.07 -11.93 -16.12
CA GLY A 162 5.02 -10.83 -15.92
C GLY A 162 4.69 -9.57 -16.72
N THR A 163 3.55 -9.54 -17.41
CA THR A 163 3.13 -8.42 -18.25
C THR A 163 2.65 -7.28 -17.37
N LYS A 164 3.14 -6.06 -17.62
CA LYS A 164 2.65 -4.85 -16.93
C LYS A 164 1.18 -4.61 -17.27
N GLN A 165 0.37 -4.31 -16.26
CA GLN A 165 -1.02 -3.90 -16.41
C GLN A 165 -1.30 -2.70 -15.50
N ILE A 166 -2.17 -1.80 -15.98
CA ILE A 166 -2.78 -0.74 -15.17
C ILE A 166 -4.14 -1.27 -14.72
N LEU A 167 -4.32 -1.42 -13.41
CA LEU A 167 -5.56 -1.90 -12.80
C LEU A 167 -6.53 -0.76 -12.49
N ASP A 168 -6.01 0.41 -12.15
CA ASP A 168 -6.78 1.63 -11.91
C ASP A 168 -5.97 2.85 -12.32
N LEU A 169 -6.65 3.86 -12.85
CA LEU A 169 -6.09 5.14 -13.21
C LEU A 169 -7.03 6.23 -12.70
N SER A 170 -6.56 7.02 -11.75
CA SER A 170 -7.41 8.03 -11.08
C SER A 170 -6.63 9.30 -10.76
N ASN A 171 -7.34 10.43 -10.78
CA ASN A 171 -6.83 11.73 -10.32
C ASN A 171 -6.91 11.89 -8.78
N ASN A 172 -7.30 10.83 -8.05
CA ASN A 172 -7.39 10.86 -6.60
C ASN A 172 -5.99 11.00 -5.97
N SER A 173 -5.89 11.91 -5.01
CA SER A 173 -4.63 12.17 -4.29
C SER A 173 -4.41 11.18 -3.16
N VAL A 174 -3.14 10.84 -2.89
CA VAL A 174 -2.74 10.18 -1.64
C VAL A 174 -3.09 11.06 -0.45
N ARG A 175 -3.77 10.48 0.54
CA ARG A 175 -4.11 11.11 1.81
C ARG A 175 -3.11 10.66 2.87
N VAL A 176 -2.70 11.56 3.74
CA VAL A 176 -1.74 11.28 4.82
C VAL A 176 -2.38 11.63 6.16
N SER A 177 -2.05 10.86 7.19
CA SER A 177 -2.46 11.12 8.57
C SER A 177 -1.33 10.81 9.53
N LYS A 178 -1.01 11.76 10.42
CA LYS A 178 -0.04 11.55 11.50
C LYS A 178 -0.53 10.48 12.50
N VAL A 179 0.36 9.60 12.93
CA VAL A 179 0.11 8.64 14.01
C VAL A 179 0.39 9.34 15.35
N PRO A 180 -0.55 9.31 16.33
CA PRO A 180 -0.34 9.97 17.62
C PRO A 180 0.84 9.37 18.40
N GLU A 181 1.69 10.25 18.94
CA GLU A 181 2.83 9.89 19.79
C GLU A 181 2.36 9.05 21.00
N GLY A 182 3.00 7.89 21.22
CA GLY A 182 2.58 6.89 22.22
C GLY A 182 1.71 5.76 21.68
N SER A 183 1.25 5.84 20.43
CA SER A 183 0.67 4.71 19.71
C SER A 183 1.80 3.87 19.13
N ILE A 184 2.09 2.71 19.71
CA ILE A 184 3.04 1.76 19.10
C ILE A 184 2.30 1.06 17.94
N ILE A 185 2.36 1.62 16.74
CA ILE A 185 2.02 0.86 15.54
C ILE A 185 3.31 0.17 15.08
N VAL A 186 3.63 -0.97 15.72
CA VAL A 186 4.45 -1.97 15.03
C VAL A 186 3.73 -2.25 13.71
N GLY A 187 4.39 -2.15 12.57
CA GLY A 187 3.83 -2.31 11.22
C GLY A 187 2.94 -3.55 11.07
N LEU A 188 1.68 -3.43 11.50
CA LEU A 188 0.71 -4.49 11.61
C LEU A 188 -0.57 -3.99 10.95
N LEU A 189 -0.56 -3.93 9.62
CA LEU A 189 -1.81 -3.90 8.86
C LEU A 189 -2.36 -5.33 8.77
N ALA A 190 -2.69 -5.91 9.92
CA ALA A 190 -3.69 -6.96 10.03
C ALA A 190 -4.98 -6.31 10.54
N MET A 191 -5.60 -5.46 9.71
CA MET A 191 -6.96 -4.99 9.98
C MET A 191 -7.89 -6.18 9.74
N CYS A 192 -8.19 -6.92 10.82
CA CYS A 192 -9.22 -7.95 10.84
C CYS A 192 -10.50 -7.39 10.20
N SER A 193 -10.95 -8.00 9.10
CA SER A 193 -12.31 -7.86 8.62
C SER A 193 -13.26 -8.27 9.76
N LEU A 194 -13.92 -7.30 10.41
CA LEU A 194 -15.03 -7.59 11.31
C LEU A 194 -16.19 -8.17 10.48
N GLY A 195 -16.19 -9.49 10.32
CA GLY A 195 -17.38 -10.23 9.94
C GLY A 195 -18.35 -10.22 11.12
N PHE A 196 -19.28 -9.27 11.14
CA PHE A 196 -20.45 -9.37 12.01
C PHE A 196 -21.36 -10.50 11.49
N THR A 197 -21.14 -11.73 11.95
CA THR A 197 -22.20 -12.74 11.99
C THR A 197 -22.75 -12.84 13.40
N LEU A 198 -23.71 -11.96 13.74
CA LEU A 198 -24.63 -12.23 14.82
C LEU A 198 -25.63 -13.31 14.35
N LYS A 199 -25.27 -14.59 14.51
CA LYS A 199 -26.30 -15.64 14.66
C LYS A 199 -26.78 -15.62 16.10
N GLN A 200 -27.74 -14.75 16.37
CA GLN A 200 -28.51 -14.83 17.62
C GLN A 200 -29.40 -16.07 17.55
N LYS A 201 -29.09 -17.04 18.41
CA LYS A 201 -29.90 -18.23 18.67
C LYS A 201 -31.14 -17.79 19.44
N PHE A 202 -32.30 -17.72 18.77
CA PHE A 202 -33.59 -17.60 19.47
C PHE A 202 -34.39 -18.89 19.30
N ASN A 203 -34.50 -19.61 20.40
CA ASN A 203 -35.42 -20.71 20.58
C ASN A 203 -36.47 -20.24 21.59
N PRO A 204 -37.75 -20.22 21.24
CA PRO A 204 -38.77 -20.45 22.24
C PRO A 204 -39.69 -21.59 21.80
N LYS A 205 -39.72 -22.63 22.65
CA LYS A 205 -40.89 -23.50 22.81
C LYS A 205 -42.07 -22.62 23.24
N PHE A 206 -43.24 -22.75 22.62
CA PHE A 206 -44.49 -23.25 23.25
C PHE A 206 -45.73 -23.09 22.33
N LYS A 207 -46.50 -24.19 22.27
CA LYS A 207 -47.96 -24.39 22.10
C LYS A 207 -48.85 -23.33 21.42
N ILE A 208 -49.67 -23.82 20.48
CA ILE A 208 -51.12 -24.06 20.73
C ILE A 208 -51.42 -25.50 20.34
#